data_AF-A0ABC8IWM4-F1
#
_entry.id   AF-A0ABC8IWM4-F1
#
_cell.length_a   1.000
_cell.length_b   1.000
_cell.length_c   1.000
_cell.angle_alpha   90.00
_cell.angle_beta   90.00
_cell.angle_gamma   90.00
#
_symmetry.space_group_name_H-M   'P 1'
#
loop_
_entity.id
_entity.type
_entity.pdbx_description
1 polymer ?
#
loop_
_entity_poly.entity_id
_entity_poly.type
_entity_poly.pdbx_seq_one_letter_code
_entity_poly.pdbx_strand_id
1 'polypeptide(L)'
;MSLVSDLSRVDKGFVKLLVDDSRCEVFVKNCVDLEEEDLTKILSECDRASLKVLNLDLCGRAMTENAITEFLKLSPSGFPSLTRLSLQGTFCLTDNALALVSKSAPLLRVVNLFECSLLTFQAVCILLGAVHGIVESLFRRYTENGMSEELAYKNTVECITGTISRTISTQGMLAVYNSLSEEGKKDFETAYSASFYPCMEILYECYEDVAAGSEIRSVVLAGRRFYDKEGLPAFPMGKIDQTRIWKVGERVRKSRPAGDLGPLYPFTAGVYVALMMAQIDILRKKGHSYSEIINESVIESVDSLNPFMHARGVSFMVDNCSTTAKLGSRKWAPRFDYNLTQQALVAVDNGAPINKDLISNFFADPVHGAIEVCAQLRPTVDISVPEDADFGM
;
A
#
# COMPACT_ATOMS: atom_id res chain seq x y z
N MET A 1 19.46 6.04 -30.80
CA MET A 1 19.05 7.14 -29.92
C MET A 1 18.64 8.31 -30.81
N SER A 2 17.37 8.34 -31.21
CA SER A 2 16.72 9.51 -31.82
C SER A 2 15.92 10.20 -30.73
N LEU A 3 16.58 11.07 -29.95
CA LEU A 3 15.92 11.89 -28.95
C LEU A 3 15.21 13.03 -29.72
N VAL A 4 13.88 12.98 -29.84
CA VAL A 4 13.14 14.11 -30.44
C VAL A 4 12.26 14.78 -29.40
N SER A 5 12.89 15.80 -28.82
CA SER A 5 12.34 16.94 -28.07
C SER A 5 12.27 16.84 -26.52
N ASP A 6 13.11 17.69 -25.92
CA ASP A 6 12.97 18.27 -24.57
C ASP A 6 12.09 19.56 -24.61
N LEU A 7 11.30 19.75 -25.66
CA LEU A 7 10.49 20.96 -25.88
C LEU A 7 9.01 20.59 -25.98
N SER A 8 8.44 20.13 -24.86
CA SER A 8 7.03 20.15 -24.39
C SER A 8 5.85 20.24 -25.38
N ARG A 9 6.01 19.85 -26.65
CA ARG A 9 5.00 19.94 -27.72
C ARG A 9 5.27 18.85 -28.76
N VAL A 10 5.24 17.60 -28.31
CA VAL A 10 5.10 16.46 -29.21
C VAL A 10 3.61 16.31 -29.50
N ASP A 11 3.18 16.72 -30.71
CA ASP A 11 1.80 16.54 -31.15
C ASP A 11 1.52 15.11 -31.63
N LYS A 12 0.25 14.74 -31.73
CA LYS A 12 -0.18 13.39 -32.14
C LYS A 12 0.30 12.97 -33.53
N GLY A 13 0.54 13.94 -34.44
CA GLY A 13 1.07 13.65 -35.77
C GLY A 13 2.53 13.21 -35.69
N PHE A 14 3.31 13.83 -34.81
CA PHE A 14 4.70 13.48 -34.57
C PHE A 14 4.86 12.11 -33.89
N VAL A 15 4.00 11.78 -32.91
CA VAL A 15 4.00 10.45 -32.27
C VAL A 15 3.74 9.34 -33.29
N LYS A 16 2.77 9.53 -34.19
CA LYS A 16 2.46 8.58 -35.24
C LYS A 16 3.67 8.30 -36.15
N LEU A 17 4.39 9.34 -36.57
CA LEU A 17 5.58 9.19 -37.40
C LEU A 17 6.72 8.44 -36.72
N LEU A 18 6.93 8.65 -35.42
CA LEU A 18 7.96 7.92 -34.65
C LEU A 18 7.63 6.43 -34.54
N VAL A 19 6.34 6.10 -34.39
CA VAL A 19 5.85 4.72 -34.30
C VAL A 19 5.91 4.02 -35.66
N ASP A 20 5.60 4.73 -36.74
CA ASP A 20 5.62 4.17 -38.10
C ASP A 20 7.05 3.83 -38.60
N ASP A 21 8.08 4.58 -38.15
CA ASP A 21 9.47 4.41 -38.61
C ASP A 21 10.37 3.61 -37.64
N SER A 22 9.95 3.43 -36.38
CA SER A 22 10.74 2.73 -35.35
C SER A 22 10.35 1.26 -35.21
N ARG A 23 11.14 0.37 -35.82
CA ARG A 23 10.83 -1.08 -35.86
C ARG A 23 10.94 -1.84 -34.53
N CYS A 24 11.63 -1.31 -33.52
CA CYS A 24 11.93 -2.08 -32.30
C CYS A 24 11.83 -1.28 -30.99
N GLU A 25 11.95 0.05 -31.02
CA GLU A 25 12.02 0.88 -29.82
C GLU A 25 11.27 2.19 -30.06
N VAL A 26 10.31 2.52 -29.21
CA VAL A 26 9.54 3.76 -29.26
C VAL A 26 9.80 4.54 -27.99
N PHE A 27 10.23 5.81 -28.14
CA PHE A 27 10.44 6.74 -27.05
C PHE A 27 9.60 7.98 -27.27
N VAL A 28 8.58 8.15 -26.44
CA VAL A 28 7.63 9.25 -26.48
C VAL A 28 7.53 9.77 -25.07
N LYS A 29 7.90 11.03 -24.85
CA LYS A 29 7.97 11.61 -23.50
C LYS A 29 7.22 12.93 -23.45
N ASN A 30 6.63 13.22 -22.30
CA ASN A 30 6.03 14.52 -21.98
C ASN A 30 4.91 14.93 -22.96
N CYS A 31 4.11 13.96 -23.39
CA CYS A 31 2.94 14.20 -24.25
C CYS A 31 1.71 14.48 -23.39
N VAL A 32 1.66 15.66 -22.78
CA VAL A 32 0.58 16.06 -21.86
C VAL A 32 -0.78 16.26 -22.55
N ASP A 33 -0.76 16.55 -23.85
CA ASP A 33 -1.96 16.73 -24.69
C ASP A 33 -2.45 15.42 -25.31
N LEU A 34 -1.83 14.29 -24.99
CA LEU A 34 -2.25 12.99 -25.48
C LEU A 34 -3.52 12.55 -24.73
N GLU A 35 -4.58 12.27 -25.48
CA GLU A 35 -5.85 11.74 -24.96
C GLU A 35 -5.92 10.20 -25.11
N GLU A 36 -6.86 9.57 -24.40
CA GLU A 36 -7.03 8.10 -24.40
C GLU A 36 -7.23 7.53 -25.81
N GLU A 37 -8.05 8.19 -26.63
CA GLU A 37 -8.36 7.77 -28.01
C GLU A 37 -7.12 7.84 -28.91
N ASP A 38 -6.34 8.91 -28.77
CA ASP A 38 -5.11 9.11 -29.55
C ASP A 38 -4.08 8.03 -29.21
N LEU A 39 -3.84 7.77 -27.91
CA LEU A 39 -2.93 6.72 -27.47
C LEU A 39 -3.39 5.34 -27.96
N THR A 40 -4.68 5.02 -27.80
CA THR A 40 -5.25 3.74 -28.24
C THR A 40 -4.98 3.49 -29.72
N LYS A 41 -5.23 4.52 -30.55
CA LYS A 41 -5.00 4.47 -31.99
C LYS A 41 -3.52 4.28 -32.32
N ILE A 42 -2.64 5.08 -31.72
CA ILE A 42 -1.19 5.00 -31.92
C ILE A 42 -0.66 3.59 -31.59
N LEU A 43 -1.05 3.04 -30.44
CA LEU A 43 -0.62 1.71 -30.02
C LEU A 43 -1.15 0.60 -30.93
N SER A 44 -2.36 0.78 -31.47
CA SER A 44 -2.98 -0.18 -32.39
C SER A 44 -2.32 -0.23 -33.78
N GLU A 45 -1.80 0.91 -34.25
CA GLU A 45 -1.17 1.06 -35.57
C GLU A 45 0.33 0.65 -35.54
N CYS A 46 0.94 0.55 -34.34
CA CYS A 46 2.33 0.17 -34.13
C CYS A 46 2.65 -1.28 -34.58
N ASP A 47 3.90 -1.54 -35.02
CA ASP A 47 4.43 -2.90 -35.20
C ASP A 47 4.71 -3.57 -33.85
N ARG A 48 3.66 -4.13 -33.27
CA ARG A 48 3.66 -4.80 -31.95
C ARG A 48 4.47 -6.10 -31.93
N ALA A 49 4.66 -6.73 -33.10
CA ALA A 49 5.34 -8.01 -33.19
C ALA A 49 6.86 -7.87 -33.02
N SER A 50 7.43 -6.73 -33.39
CA SER A 50 8.86 -6.45 -33.27
C SER A 50 9.22 -5.45 -32.17
N LEU A 51 8.25 -4.69 -31.64
CA LEU A 51 8.46 -3.70 -30.58
C LEU A 51 8.99 -4.36 -29.29
N LYS A 52 10.19 -3.95 -28.86
CA LYS A 52 10.89 -4.45 -27.66
C LYS A 52 10.97 -3.43 -26.55
N VAL A 53 10.98 -2.14 -26.86
CA VAL A 53 11.06 -1.04 -25.89
C VAL A 53 9.96 -0.03 -26.18
N LEU A 54 9.18 0.32 -25.17
CA LEU A 54 8.19 1.38 -25.22
C LEU A 54 8.41 2.31 -24.03
N ASN A 55 8.59 3.59 -24.30
CA ASN A 55 8.70 4.62 -23.28
C ASN A 55 7.63 5.68 -23.54
N LEU A 56 6.79 5.91 -22.53
CA LEU A 56 5.67 6.85 -22.47
C LEU A 56 5.79 7.72 -21.20
N ASP A 57 7.02 8.08 -20.81
CA ASP A 57 7.25 8.87 -19.59
C ASP A 57 6.51 10.21 -19.69
N LEU A 58 5.84 10.63 -18.61
CA LEU A 58 5.09 11.88 -18.46
C LEU A 58 3.89 12.00 -19.44
N CYS A 59 3.41 10.89 -20.00
CA CYS A 59 2.20 10.83 -20.84
C CYS A 59 0.93 10.53 -20.03
N GLY A 60 0.82 11.10 -18.82
CA GLY A 60 -0.08 10.59 -17.77
C GLY A 60 -1.58 10.69 -18.04
N ARG A 61 -2.06 11.64 -18.85
CA ARG A 61 -3.50 11.80 -19.16
C ARG A 61 -4.10 10.63 -19.94
N ALA A 62 -3.34 10.07 -20.89
CA ALA A 62 -3.86 9.03 -21.79
C ALA A 62 -3.79 7.62 -21.20
N MET A 63 -3.00 7.42 -20.15
CA MET A 63 -2.67 6.10 -19.61
C MET A 63 -3.71 5.64 -18.59
N THR A 64 -4.93 5.32 -19.05
CA THR A 64 -6.03 4.87 -18.19
C THR A 64 -6.38 3.40 -18.43
N GLU A 65 -7.16 2.82 -17.50
CA GLU A 65 -7.70 1.45 -17.66
C GLU A 65 -8.56 1.33 -18.93
N ASN A 66 -9.34 2.36 -19.24
CA ASN A 66 -10.19 2.40 -20.43
C ASN A 66 -9.35 2.38 -21.71
N ALA A 67 -8.34 3.24 -21.81
CA ALA A 67 -7.43 3.29 -22.97
C ALA A 67 -6.74 1.94 -23.21
N ILE A 68 -6.25 1.29 -22.15
CA ILE A 68 -5.60 -0.02 -22.26
C ILE A 68 -6.61 -1.11 -22.63
N THR A 69 -7.84 -1.06 -22.09
CA THR A 69 -8.90 -2.02 -22.42
C THR A 69 -9.31 -1.91 -23.88
N GLU A 70 -9.55 -0.70 -24.39
CA GLU A 70 -9.90 -0.45 -25.79
C GLU A 70 -8.76 -0.86 -26.73
N PHE A 71 -7.51 -0.57 -26.36
CA PHE A 71 -6.34 -1.07 -27.09
C PHE A 71 -6.37 -2.60 -27.19
N LEU A 72 -6.63 -3.32 -26.11
CA LEU A 72 -6.65 -4.79 -26.11
C LEU A 72 -7.85 -5.39 -26.86
N LYS A 73 -8.98 -4.67 -26.95
CA LYS A 73 -10.10 -5.08 -27.83
C LYS A 73 -9.68 -5.04 -29.30
N LEU A 74 -8.99 -3.97 -29.71
CA LEU A 74 -8.52 -3.80 -31.09
C LEU A 74 -7.31 -4.68 -31.41
N SER A 75 -6.48 -4.96 -30.40
CA SER A 75 -5.22 -5.68 -30.52
C SER A 75 -5.09 -6.76 -29.43
N PRO A 76 -5.82 -7.89 -29.55
CA PRO A 76 -5.89 -8.92 -28.50
C PRO A 76 -4.55 -9.58 -28.17
N SER A 77 -3.63 -9.63 -29.14
CA SER A 77 -2.27 -10.15 -28.96
C SER A 77 -1.34 -9.21 -28.20
N GLY A 78 -1.79 -7.98 -27.89
CA GLY A 78 -1.01 -7.01 -27.13
C GLY A 78 0.34 -6.69 -27.77
N PHE A 79 1.39 -6.72 -26.95
CA PHE A 79 2.79 -6.52 -27.32
C PHE A 79 3.62 -7.80 -27.05
N PRO A 80 3.56 -8.80 -27.96
CA PRO A 80 4.17 -10.11 -27.74
C PRO A 80 5.70 -10.06 -27.52
N SER A 81 6.37 -9.06 -28.08
CA SER A 81 7.84 -8.92 -28.04
C SER A 81 8.36 -7.88 -27.04
N LEU A 82 7.48 -7.19 -26.33
CA LEU A 82 7.89 -6.08 -25.46
C LEU A 82 8.65 -6.58 -24.25
N THR A 83 9.84 -6.02 -24.03
CA THR A 83 10.76 -6.40 -22.95
C THR A 83 11.02 -5.27 -21.96
N ARG A 84 10.89 -4.00 -22.38
CA ARG A 84 11.02 -2.83 -21.52
C ARG A 84 9.87 -1.87 -21.74
N LEU A 85 9.26 -1.43 -20.65
CA LEU A 85 8.22 -0.41 -20.63
C LEU A 85 8.61 0.69 -19.65
N SER A 86 8.42 1.94 -20.01
CA SER A 86 8.62 3.08 -19.12
C SER A 86 7.38 3.94 -19.15
N LEU A 87 6.77 4.13 -17.99
CA LEU A 87 5.54 4.87 -17.76
C LEU A 87 5.78 5.90 -16.63
N GLN A 88 7.01 6.39 -16.47
CA GLN A 88 7.32 7.31 -15.37
C GLN A 88 6.35 8.49 -15.37
N GLY A 89 5.81 8.89 -14.22
CA GLY A 89 4.93 10.05 -14.10
C GLY A 89 3.55 9.88 -14.74
N THR A 90 3.13 8.65 -15.06
CA THR A 90 1.76 8.42 -15.57
C THR A 90 0.76 8.39 -14.42
N PHE A 91 0.19 9.54 -14.13
CA PHE A 91 -0.68 9.75 -12.96
C PHE A 91 -2.09 9.19 -13.09
N CYS A 92 -2.59 8.80 -14.28
CA CYS A 92 -3.89 8.13 -14.43
C CYS A 92 -3.81 6.59 -14.47
N LEU A 93 -2.61 6.02 -14.33
CA LEU A 93 -2.39 4.59 -14.45
C LEU A 93 -2.79 3.87 -13.15
N THR A 94 -3.78 2.98 -13.23
CA THR A 94 -4.27 2.18 -12.10
C THR A 94 -3.64 0.80 -12.05
N ASP A 95 -3.76 0.10 -10.91
CA ASP A 95 -3.34 -1.30 -10.75
C ASP A 95 -3.96 -2.23 -11.80
N ASN A 96 -5.26 -2.08 -12.09
CA ASN A 96 -5.98 -2.88 -13.08
C ASN A 96 -5.43 -2.63 -14.49
N ALA A 97 -5.17 -1.36 -14.82
CA ALA A 97 -4.56 -0.97 -16.06
C ALA A 97 -3.16 -1.60 -16.22
N LEU A 98 -2.34 -1.59 -15.16
CA LEU A 98 -1.04 -2.25 -15.15
C LEU A 98 -1.15 -3.78 -15.27
N ALA A 99 -2.16 -4.41 -14.66
CA ALA A 99 -2.40 -5.84 -14.80
C ALA A 99 -2.76 -6.22 -16.25
N LEU A 100 -3.56 -5.38 -16.93
CA LEU A 100 -3.86 -5.53 -18.35
C LEU A 100 -2.60 -5.39 -19.22
N VAL A 101 -1.74 -4.41 -18.93
CA VAL A 101 -0.43 -4.25 -19.58
C VAL A 101 0.46 -5.49 -19.36
N SER A 102 0.48 -6.03 -18.14
CA SER A 102 1.26 -7.24 -17.85
C SER A 102 0.73 -8.48 -18.60
N LYS A 103 -0.58 -8.58 -18.83
CA LYS A 103 -1.18 -9.66 -19.63
C LYS A 103 -0.84 -9.52 -21.11
N SER A 104 -0.78 -8.29 -21.61
CA SER A 104 -0.56 -7.99 -23.02
C SER A 104 0.91 -8.07 -23.45
N ALA A 105 1.86 -8.02 -22.50
CA ALA A 105 3.29 -8.09 -22.77
C ALA A 105 3.96 -9.28 -22.03
N PRO A 106 3.87 -10.51 -22.56
CA PRO A 106 4.31 -11.72 -21.86
C PRO A 106 5.83 -11.80 -21.63
N LEU A 107 6.62 -11.08 -22.46
CA LEU A 107 8.09 -11.04 -22.39
C LEU A 107 8.63 -9.85 -21.58
N LEU A 108 7.77 -9.07 -20.93
CA LEU A 108 8.16 -7.86 -20.22
C LEU A 108 9.14 -8.19 -19.08
N ARG A 109 10.28 -7.49 -19.06
CA ARG A 109 11.38 -7.69 -18.10
C ARG A 109 11.59 -6.50 -17.20
N VAL A 110 11.49 -5.30 -17.75
CA VAL A 110 11.73 -4.04 -17.05
C VAL A 110 10.49 -3.17 -17.20
N VAL A 111 9.98 -2.64 -16.10
CA VAL A 111 8.92 -1.63 -16.08
C VAL A 111 9.37 -0.48 -15.19
N ASN A 112 9.48 0.73 -15.75
CA ASN A 112 9.73 1.94 -14.97
C ASN A 112 8.39 2.62 -14.67
N LEU A 113 8.05 2.75 -13.39
CA LEU A 113 6.79 3.31 -12.88
C LEU A 113 7.04 4.45 -11.88
N PHE A 114 8.25 5.01 -11.89
CA PHE A 114 8.64 6.11 -11.01
C PHE A 114 7.65 7.28 -11.16
N GLU A 115 7.24 7.94 -10.06
CA GLU A 115 6.27 9.06 -10.07
C GLU A 115 4.85 8.74 -10.61
N CYS A 116 4.45 7.48 -10.73
CA CYS A 116 3.05 7.12 -11.04
C CYS A 116 2.15 7.26 -9.80
N SER A 117 1.49 8.41 -9.66
CA SER A 117 0.72 8.76 -8.45
C SER A 117 -0.53 7.90 -8.14
N LEU A 118 -0.98 7.05 -9.07
CA LEU A 118 -2.08 6.08 -8.86
C LEU A 118 -1.60 4.61 -8.83
N LEU A 119 -0.33 4.37 -9.14
CA LEU A 119 0.33 3.08 -8.88
C LEU A 119 1.05 3.22 -7.54
N THR A 120 0.24 3.25 -6.50
CA THR A 120 0.76 3.55 -5.20
C THR A 120 1.55 2.37 -4.68
N PHE A 121 2.62 2.70 -3.97
CA PHE A 121 3.35 1.83 -3.07
C PHE A 121 2.39 1.10 -2.07
N GLN A 122 1.15 1.60 -1.93
CA GLN A 122 -0.05 0.96 -1.39
C GLN A 122 -0.36 -0.44 -1.93
N ALA A 123 -0.19 -0.66 -3.24
CA ALA A 123 -0.59 -1.91 -3.90
C ALA A 123 0.25 -3.10 -3.43
N VAL A 124 1.35 -2.83 -2.74
CA VAL A 124 2.22 -3.87 -2.22
C VAL A 124 1.90 -4.18 -0.76
N CYS A 125 2.40 -3.55 0.31
CA CYS A 125 2.47 -4.35 1.56
C CYS A 125 2.25 -3.71 2.92
N ILE A 126 2.23 -2.38 3.04
CA ILE A 126 2.67 -1.83 4.32
C ILE A 126 1.53 -1.53 5.27
N LEU A 127 0.51 -0.76 4.89
CA LEU A 127 -0.59 -0.48 5.82
C LEU A 127 -1.40 -1.74 6.13
N LEU A 128 -1.80 -2.49 5.08
CA LEU A 128 -2.59 -3.72 5.22
C LEU A 128 -1.80 -4.85 5.89
N GLY A 129 -0.59 -5.13 5.38
CA GLY A 129 0.23 -6.22 5.86
C GLY A 129 0.78 -5.96 7.26
N ALA A 130 1.37 -4.79 7.50
CA ALA A 130 1.98 -4.50 8.79
C ALA A 130 0.95 -4.39 9.91
N VAL A 131 -0.22 -3.77 9.68
CA VAL A 131 -1.27 -3.73 10.72
C VAL A 131 -1.79 -5.13 11.02
N HIS A 132 -1.95 -6.01 10.00
CA HIS A 132 -2.34 -7.41 10.21
C HIS A 132 -1.28 -8.14 11.05
N GLY A 133 0.00 -8.01 10.72
CA GLY A 133 1.09 -8.62 11.48
C GLY A 133 1.17 -8.13 12.93
N ILE A 134 1.00 -6.82 13.15
CA ILE A 134 0.99 -6.20 14.48
C ILE A 134 -0.14 -6.78 15.34
N VAL A 135 -1.38 -6.80 14.83
CA VAL A 135 -2.51 -7.26 15.65
C VAL A 135 -2.43 -8.75 15.97
N GLU A 136 -1.92 -9.58 15.05
CA GLU A 136 -1.69 -11.00 15.30
C GLU A 136 -0.62 -11.21 16.40
N SER A 137 0.51 -10.49 16.31
CA SER A 137 1.60 -10.58 17.30
C SER A 137 1.16 -10.08 18.67
N LEU A 138 0.53 -8.90 18.75
CA LEU A 138 0.09 -8.31 20.02
C LEU A 138 -1.05 -9.11 20.65
N PHE A 139 -2.01 -9.62 19.87
CA PHE A 139 -3.06 -10.49 20.40
C PHE A 139 -2.47 -11.73 21.04
N ARG A 140 -1.51 -12.38 20.36
CA ARG A 140 -0.80 -13.55 20.88
C ARG A 140 -0.09 -13.19 22.18
N ARG A 141 0.72 -12.12 22.19
CA ARG A 141 1.42 -11.63 23.39
C ARG A 141 0.46 -11.40 24.55
N TYR A 142 -0.64 -10.69 24.34
CA TYR A 142 -1.57 -10.35 25.42
C TYR A 142 -2.23 -11.59 25.99
N THR A 143 -2.65 -12.53 25.14
CA THR A 143 -3.25 -13.79 25.63
C THR A 143 -2.24 -14.69 26.36
N GLU A 144 -0.99 -14.75 25.89
CA GLU A 144 0.09 -15.48 26.57
C GLU A 144 0.43 -14.86 27.95
N ASN A 145 0.22 -13.56 28.11
CA ASN A 145 0.37 -12.84 29.37
C ASN A 145 -0.93 -12.79 30.21
N GLY A 146 -1.88 -13.68 29.94
CA GLY A 146 -3.07 -13.89 30.77
C GLY A 146 -4.26 -12.96 30.49
N MET A 147 -4.18 -12.09 29.48
CA MET A 147 -5.33 -11.29 29.05
C MET A 147 -6.39 -12.18 28.40
N SER A 148 -7.67 -11.94 28.68
CA SER A 148 -8.75 -12.67 28.00
C SER A 148 -8.74 -12.38 26.51
N GLU A 149 -9.17 -13.34 25.68
CA GLU A 149 -9.15 -13.19 24.22
C GLU A 149 -9.95 -11.96 23.76
N GLU A 150 -11.14 -11.73 24.33
CA GLU A 150 -11.97 -10.59 23.95
C GLU A 150 -11.31 -9.26 24.28
N LEU A 151 -10.67 -9.17 25.46
CA LEU A 151 -9.94 -7.97 25.85
C LEU A 151 -8.67 -7.77 25.01
N ALA A 152 -7.96 -8.86 24.67
CA ALA A 152 -6.81 -8.81 23.78
C ALA A 152 -7.20 -8.33 22.37
N TYR A 153 -8.34 -8.80 21.83
CA TYR A 153 -8.87 -8.31 20.56
C TYR A 153 -9.24 -6.82 20.64
N LYS A 154 -9.93 -6.40 21.72
CA LYS A 154 -10.26 -4.98 21.93
C LYS A 154 -9.02 -4.09 22.06
N ASN A 155 -8.03 -4.51 22.83
CA ASN A 155 -6.78 -3.78 23.04
C ASN A 155 -5.84 -3.81 21.82
N THR A 156 -6.16 -4.57 20.77
CA THR A 156 -5.39 -4.60 19.51
C THR A 156 -6.21 -4.02 18.36
N VAL A 157 -7.14 -4.81 17.80
CA VAL A 157 -7.89 -4.45 16.60
C VAL A 157 -8.81 -3.26 16.85
N GLU A 158 -9.70 -3.32 17.84
CA GLU A 158 -10.64 -2.21 18.11
C GLU A 158 -9.90 -0.93 18.52
N CYS A 159 -8.84 -1.08 19.31
CA CYS A 159 -7.98 0.02 19.72
C CYS A 159 -7.34 0.74 18.52
N ILE A 160 -6.73 0.00 17.59
CA ILE A 160 -6.09 0.57 16.40
C ILE A 160 -7.15 1.20 15.50
N THR A 161 -8.17 0.43 15.13
CA THR A 161 -9.09 0.83 14.07
C THR A 161 -10.14 1.84 14.50
N GLY A 162 -10.42 1.95 15.80
CA GLY A 162 -11.35 2.90 16.39
C GLY A 162 -10.65 4.11 16.99
N THR A 163 -10.35 4.07 18.30
CA THR A 163 -9.85 5.24 19.05
C THR A 163 -8.55 5.80 18.49
N ILE A 164 -7.57 4.96 18.14
CA ILE A 164 -6.31 5.45 17.58
C ILE A 164 -6.53 6.08 16.20
N SER A 165 -7.18 5.38 15.26
CA SER A 165 -7.51 5.94 13.93
C SER A 165 -8.22 7.29 14.04
N ARG A 166 -9.26 7.37 14.88
CA ARG A 166 -10.06 8.60 15.03
C ARG A 166 -9.22 9.76 15.56
N THR A 167 -8.38 9.51 16.56
CA THR A 167 -7.51 10.55 17.12
C THR A 167 -6.47 10.99 16.10
N ILE A 168 -5.82 10.08 15.38
CA ILE A 168 -4.84 10.43 14.34
C ILE A 168 -5.50 11.19 13.19
N SER A 169 -6.68 10.73 12.76
CA SER A 169 -7.44 11.36 11.69
C SER A 169 -7.73 12.83 11.98
N THR A 170 -8.21 13.12 13.20
CA THR A 170 -8.72 14.45 13.57
C THR A 170 -7.67 15.36 14.22
N GLN A 171 -6.68 14.81 14.90
CA GLN A 171 -5.75 15.56 15.77
C GLN A 171 -4.27 15.13 15.61
N GLY A 172 -3.97 14.13 14.77
CA GLY A 172 -2.61 13.65 14.55
C GLY A 172 -2.06 12.70 15.62
N MET A 173 -0.85 12.20 15.39
CA MET A 173 -0.22 11.17 16.23
C MET A 173 0.16 11.67 17.63
N LEU A 174 0.56 12.94 17.76
CA LEU A 174 0.90 13.53 19.06
C LEU A 174 -0.30 13.53 20.02
N ALA A 175 -1.52 13.73 19.51
CA ALA A 175 -2.72 13.70 20.32
C ALA A 175 -2.98 12.31 20.94
N VAL A 176 -2.59 11.23 20.25
CA VAL A 176 -2.65 9.87 20.82
C VAL A 176 -1.78 9.80 22.07
N TYR A 177 -0.51 10.18 21.98
CA TYR A 177 0.41 10.17 23.13
C TYR A 177 -0.05 11.09 24.25
N ASN A 178 -0.48 12.31 23.92
CA ASN A 178 -0.89 13.32 24.90
C ASN A 178 -2.16 12.95 25.67
N SER A 179 -3.01 12.09 25.09
CA SER A 179 -4.23 11.59 25.74
C SER A 179 -4.00 10.46 26.75
N LEU A 180 -2.79 9.90 26.81
CA LEU A 180 -2.43 8.83 27.74
C LEU A 180 -2.15 9.37 29.15
N SER A 181 -2.35 8.52 30.17
CA SER A 181 -1.86 8.79 31.52
C SER A 181 -0.33 8.78 31.59
N GLU A 182 0.25 9.27 32.68
CA GLU A 182 1.71 9.26 32.85
C GLU A 182 2.30 7.84 32.86
N GLU A 183 1.58 6.86 33.39
CA GLU A 183 1.95 5.44 33.27
C GLU A 183 1.81 4.96 31.82
N GLY A 184 0.72 5.32 31.14
CA GLY A 184 0.50 4.95 29.74
C GLY A 184 1.55 5.53 28.79
N LYS A 185 2.04 6.74 29.04
CA LYS A 185 3.13 7.35 28.27
C LYS A 185 4.41 6.52 28.36
N LYS A 186 4.73 5.95 29.53
CA LYS A 186 5.89 5.06 29.70
C LYS A 186 5.73 3.76 28.90
N ASP A 187 4.52 3.19 28.91
CA ASP A 187 4.21 1.99 28.11
C ASP A 187 4.28 2.28 26.61
N PHE A 188 3.79 3.44 26.18
CA PHE A 188 3.91 3.90 24.79
C PHE A 188 5.38 4.06 24.39
N GLU A 189 6.19 4.76 25.19
CA GLU A 189 7.61 4.99 24.88
C GLU A 189 8.40 3.68 24.83
N THR A 190 8.09 2.75 25.73
CA THR A 190 8.68 1.41 25.76
C THR A 190 8.37 0.66 24.47
N ALA A 191 7.10 0.59 24.08
CA ALA A 191 6.67 -0.05 22.85
C ALA A 191 7.24 0.64 21.60
N TYR A 192 7.16 1.97 21.54
CA TYR A 192 7.63 2.76 20.40
C TYR A 192 9.13 2.55 20.18
N SER A 193 9.91 2.70 21.24
CA SER A 193 11.37 2.53 21.20
C SER A 193 11.78 1.12 20.78
N ALA A 194 11.05 0.10 21.21
CA ALA A 194 11.37 -1.29 20.89
C ALA A 194 10.92 -1.69 19.47
N SER A 195 9.84 -1.09 18.96
CA SER A 195 9.22 -1.49 17.68
C SER A 195 9.69 -0.69 16.47
N PHE A 196 10.18 0.55 16.63
CA PHE A 196 10.52 1.43 15.51
C PHE A 196 11.49 0.79 14.50
N TYR A 197 12.64 0.29 14.95
CA TYR A 197 13.64 -0.30 14.06
C TYR A 197 13.24 -1.68 13.51
N PRO A 198 12.67 -2.61 14.30
CA PRO A 198 12.13 -3.86 13.75
C PRO A 198 11.05 -3.63 12.68
N CYS A 199 10.19 -2.61 12.84
CA CYS A 199 9.27 -2.21 11.78
C CYS A 199 10.02 -1.64 10.57
N MET A 200 10.96 -0.71 10.80
CA MET A 200 11.76 -0.09 9.74
C MET A 200 12.54 -1.11 8.90
N GLU A 201 13.05 -2.18 9.51
CA GLU A 201 13.77 -3.24 8.81
C GLU A 201 12.91 -3.90 7.72
N ILE A 202 11.70 -4.33 8.08
CA ILE A 202 10.78 -4.99 7.13
C ILE A 202 10.24 -4.00 6.10
N LEU A 203 9.95 -2.76 6.53
CA LEU A 203 9.56 -1.66 5.64
C LEU A 203 10.64 -1.38 4.59
N TYR A 204 11.89 -1.35 5.02
CA TYR A 204 13.02 -1.04 4.17
C TYR A 204 13.25 -2.15 3.15
N GLU A 205 13.27 -3.42 3.59
CA GLU A 205 13.33 -4.59 2.72
C GLU A 205 12.22 -4.54 1.65
N CYS A 206 10.98 -4.32 2.09
CA CYS A 206 9.83 -4.24 1.20
C CYS A 206 9.98 -3.12 0.16
N TYR A 207 10.41 -1.93 0.58
CA TYR A 207 10.61 -0.81 -0.33
C TYR A 207 11.63 -1.15 -1.42
N GLU A 208 12.77 -1.73 -1.06
CA GLU A 208 13.82 -2.05 -2.03
C GLU A 208 13.39 -3.16 -2.99
N ASP A 209 12.63 -4.15 -2.53
CA ASP A 209 12.04 -5.20 -3.37
C ASP A 209 11.05 -4.64 -4.40
N VAL A 210 10.27 -3.62 -4.04
CA VAL A 210 9.37 -2.91 -4.94
C VAL A 210 10.15 -2.09 -5.95
N ALA A 211 11.08 -1.26 -5.48
CA ALA A 211 11.88 -0.37 -6.31
C ALA A 211 12.76 -1.14 -7.32
N ALA A 212 13.24 -2.34 -6.94
CA ALA A 212 13.99 -3.23 -7.83
C ALA A 212 13.11 -4.00 -8.83
N GLY A 213 11.78 -3.95 -8.69
CA GLY A 213 10.82 -4.70 -9.52
C GLY A 213 10.69 -6.18 -9.15
N SER A 214 11.38 -6.65 -8.11
CA SER A 214 11.30 -8.01 -7.59
C SER A 214 9.88 -8.33 -7.13
N GLU A 215 9.25 -7.40 -6.43
CA GLU A 215 7.90 -7.61 -5.90
C GLU A 215 6.83 -7.59 -6.99
N ILE A 216 6.97 -6.70 -7.97
CA ILE A 216 6.12 -6.66 -9.16
C ILE A 216 6.20 -8.01 -9.89
N ARG A 217 7.41 -8.53 -10.10
CA ARG A 217 7.63 -9.86 -10.70
C ARG A 217 6.96 -10.96 -9.89
N SER A 218 7.08 -10.93 -8.56
CA SER A 218 6.45 -11.90 -7.66
C SER A 218 4.94 -11.92 -7.82
N VAL A 219 4.29 -10.75 -7.86
CA VAL A 219 2.84 -10.60 -8.06
C VAL A 219 2.40 -11.16 -9.42
N VAL A 220 3.12 -10.82 -10.50
CA VAL A 220 2.83 -11.36 -11.84
C VAL A 220 2.87 -12.89 -11.86
N LEU A 221 3.90 -13.47 -11.23
CA LEU A 221 4.01 -14.93 -11.15
C LEU A 221 2.96 -15.55 -10.22
N ALA A 222 2.53 -14.85 -9.17
CA ALA A 222 1.44 -15.29 -8.30
C ALA A 222 0.10 -15.36 -9.06
N GLY A 223 -0.23 -14.33 -9.85
CA GLY A 223 -1.44 -14.34 -10.68
C GLY A 223 -1.48 -15.51 -11.66
N ARG A 224 -0.33 -15.91 -12.21
CA ARG A 224 -0.23 -17.12 -13.06
C ARG A 224 -0.48 -18.42 -12.29
N ARG A 225 -0.17 -18.46 -10.99
CA ARG A 225 -0.39 -19.65 -10.13
C ARG A 225 -1.86 -19.80 -9.70
N PHE A 226 -2.74 -18.87 -10.04
CA PHE A 226 -4.18 -19.02 -9.81
C PHE A 226 -4.86 -20.01 -10.76
N TYR A 227 -4.13 -20.54 -11.74
CA TYR A 227 -4.62 -21.49 -12.74
C TYR A 227 -3.67 -22.69 -12.83
N ASP A 228 -4.22 -23.85 -13.23
CA ASP A 228 -3.43 -25.05 -13.50
C ASP A 228 -2.42 -24.78 -14.62
N LYS A 229 -1.14 -25.10 -14.38
CA LYS A 229 -0.08 -24.98 -15.39
C LYS A 229 1.08 -25.90 -15.05
N GLU A 230 1.86 -26.30 -16.06
CA GLU A 230 3.10 -27.09 -15.87
C GLU A 230 2.87 -28.40 -15.08
N GLY A 231 1.66 -28.98 -15.13
CA GLY A 231 1.30 -30.18 -14.38
C GLY A 231 1.08 -29.96 -12.87
N LEU A 232 1.00 -28.70 -12.43
CA LEU A 232 0.73 -28.30 -11.05
C LEU A 232 -0.68 -27.69 -10.91
N PRO A 233 -1.33 -27.86 -9.75
CA PRO A 233 -2.68 -27.35 -9.52
C PRO A 233 -2.70 -25.81 -9.34
N ALA A 234 -3.89 -25.25 -9.49
CA ALA A 234 -4.22 -23.86 -9.19
C ALA A 234 -4.20 -23.57 -7.68
N PHE A 235 -3.70 -22.39 -7.32
CA PHE A 235 -3.62 -21.90 -5.94
C PHE A 235 -4.29 -20.51 -5.80
N PRO A 236 -5.64 -20.41 -5.89
CA PRO A 236 -6.33 -19.17 -5.56
C PRO A 236 -6.07 -18.78 -4.10
N MET A 237 -6.19 -17.48 -3.79
CA MET A 237 -5.96 -16.98 -2.43
C MET A 237 -6.94 -17.58 -1.41
N GLY A 238 -6.41 -18.07 -0.29
CA GLY A 238 -7.21 -18.54 0.85
C GLY A 238 -7.75 -17.41 1.73
N LYS A 239 -8.60 -17.79 2.69
CA LYS A 239 -9.16 -16.89 3.71
C LYS A 239 -8.13 -16.63 4.81
N ILE A 240 -8.08 -15.38 5.29
CA ILE A 240 -7.16 -14.94 6.35
C ILE A 240 -7.84 -14.68 7.69
N ASP A 241 -9.16 -14.79 7.76
CA ASP A 241 -10.00 -14.43 8.92
C ASP A 241 -10.62 -15.64 9.65
N GLN A 242 -10.11 -16.85 9.42
CA GLN A 242 -10.64 -18.05 10.04
C GLN A 242 -9.86 -18.51 11.28
N THR A 243 -8.79 -17.79 11.65
CA THR A 243 -7.94 -18.10 12.81
C THR A 243 -8.50 -17.53 14.12
N ARG A 244 -7.85 -17.86 15.24
CA ARG A 244 -8.29 -17.59 16.61
C ARG A 244 -8.74 -16.14 16.86
N ILE A 245 -7.88 -15.16 16.58
CA ILE A 245 -8.17 -13.73 16.80
C ILE A 245 -9.42 -13.27 16.04
N TRP A 246 -9.61 -13.76 14.81
CA TRP A 246 -10.72 -13.32 13.96
C TRP A 246 -12.06 -13.94 14.38
N LYS A 247 -12.05 -15.18 14.87
CA LYS A 247 -13.23 -15.79 15.52
C LYS A 247 -13.60 -15.14 16.85
N VAL A 248 -12.62 -14.60 17.57
CA VAL A 248 -12.87 -13.75 18.74
C VAL A 248 -13.50 -12.43 18.28
N GLY A 249 -12.95 -11.82 17.23
CA GLY A 249 -13.48 -10.59 16.65
C GLY A 249 -14.94 -10.67 16.23
N GLU A 250 -15.37 -11.79 15.63
CA GLU A 250 -16.79 -12.05 15.32
C GLU A 250 -17.67 -11.95 16.58
N ARG A 251 -17.23 -12.51 17.72
CA ARG A 251 -17.97 -12.45 19.00
C ARG A 251 -17.96 -11.06 19.63
N VAL A 252 -16.81 -10.39 19.58
CA VAL A 252 -16.65 -9.01 20.09
C VAL A 252 -17.56 -8.06 19.33
N ARG A 253 -17.54 -8.09 17.98
CA ARG A 253 -18.38 -7.21 17.16
C ARG A 253 -19.87 -7.49 17.32
N LYS A 254 -20.27 -8.76 17.47
CA LYS A 254 -21.68 -9.13 17.71
C LYS A 254 -22.28 -8.51 18.99
N SER A 255 -21.45 -8.24 20.00
CA SER A 255 -21.88 -7.60 21.25
C SER A 255 -21.50 -6.12 21.36
N ARG A 256 -20.88 -5.56 20.31
CA ARG A 256 -20.37 -4.18 20.29
C ARG A 256 -21.53 -3.17 20.12
N PRO A 257 -21.64 -2.15 20.97
CA PRO A 257 -22.58 -1.05 20.76
C PRO A 257 -22.27 -0.27 19.48
N ALA A 258 -23.30 0.28 18.83
CA ALA A 258 -23.11 1.17 17.71
C ALA A 258 -22.29 2.41 18.13
N GLY A 259 -21.26 2.75 17.34
CA GLY A 259 -20.37 3.89 17.61
C GLY A 259 -19.29 3.65 18.67
N ASP A 260 -19.11 2.42 19.16
CA ASP A 260 -17.99 2.06 20.03
C ASP A 260 -16.65 2.18 19.28
N LEU A 261 -15.70 2.93 19.85
CA LEU A 261 -14.36 3.14 19.27
C LEU A 261 -13.30 2.18 19.84
N GLY A 262 -13.68 1.31 20.78
CA GLY A 262 -12.74 0.49 21.52
C GLY A 262 -11.85 1.27 22.50
N PRO A 263 -11.03 0.56 23.29
CA PRO A 263 -10.14 1.17 24.28
C PRO A 263 -8.96 1.88 23.61
N LEU A 264 -8.27 2.74 24.36
CA LEU A 264 -6.93 3.22 24.02
C LEU A 264 -5.89 2.47 24.86
N TYR A 265 -5.25 1.45 24.28
CA TYR A 265 -4.24 0.65 24.97
C TYR A 265 -2.83 1.21 24.68
N PRO A 266 -2.10 1.74 25.69
CA PRO A 266 -0.88 2.52 25.45
C PRO A 266 0.23 1.76 24.72
N PHE A 267 0.44 0.49 25.06
CA PHE A 267 1.45 -0.35 24.41
C PHE A 267 1.13 -0.56 22.92
N THR A 268 -0.13 -0.87 22.59
CA THR A 268 -0.59 -1.00 21.20
C THR A 268 -0.40 0.29 20.42
N ALA A 269 -0.75 1.43 21.04
CA ALA A 269 -0.54 2.74 20.44
C ALA A 269 0.94 2.99 20.12
N GLY A 270 1.85 2.64 21.04
CA GLY A 270 3.29 2.78 20.82
C GLY A 270 3.80 1.96 19.64
N VAL A 271 3.39 0.68 19.52
CA VAL A 271 3.78 -0.17 18.38
C VAL A 271 3.24 0.37 17.05
N TYR A 272 1.96 0.75 17.01
CA TYR A 272 1.33 1.21 15.78
C TYR A 272 1.85 2.56 15.30
N VAL A 273 2.08 3.51 16.22
CA VAL A 273 2.67 4.82 15.88
C VAL A 273 4.15 4.68 15.50
N ALA A 274 4.89 3.75 16.10
CA ALA A 274 6.26 3.45 15.68
C ALA A 274 6.33 2.92 14.25
N LEU A 275 5.41 2.05 13.85
CA LEU A 275 5.28 1.60 12.46
C LEU A 275 5.03 2.78 11.51
N MET A 276 4.05 3.65 11.81
CA MET A 276 3.73 4.80 10.96
C MET A 276 4.95 5.72 10.78
N MET A 277 5.63 6.05 11.89
CA MET A 277 6.80 6.92 11.85
C MET A 277 7.97 6.27 11.11
N ALA A 278 8.17 4.96 11.26
CA ALA A 278 9.19 4.23 10.51
C ALA A 278 8.91 4.24 8.99
N GLN A 279 7.64 4.11 8.58
CA GLN A 279 7.24 4.19 7.18
C GLN A 279 7.47 5.60 6.61
N ILE A 280 7.06 6.64 7.36
CA ILE A 280 7.29 8.05 7.02
C ILE A 280 8.78 8.31 6.79
N ASP A 281 9.64 7.80 7.67
CA ASP A 281 11.09 7.98 7.57
C ASP A 281 11.70 7.30 6.36
N ILE A 282 11.27 6.07 6.04
CA ILE A 282 11.72 5.36 4.84
C ILE A 282 11.35 6.14 3.59
N LEU A 283 10.08 6.51 3.43
CA LEU A 283 9.63 7.23 2.25
C LEU A 283 10.31 8.60 2.10
N ARG A 284 10.49 9.33 3.21
CA ARG A 284 11.23 10.60 3.22
C ARG A 284 12.67 10.41 2.76
N LYS A 285 13.38 9.40 3.29
CA LYS A 285 14.77 9.09 2.90
C LYS A 285 14.89 8.60 1.47
N LYS A 286 13.81 8.02 0.91
CA LYS A 286 13.73 7.57 -0.48
C LYS A 286 13.25 8.67 -1.45
N GLY A 287 13.01 9.89 -0.96
CA GLY A 287 12.77 11.07 -1.80
C GLY A 287 11.30 11.34 -2.14
N HIS A 288 10.36 10.70 -1.45
CA HIS A 288 8.93 10.93 -1.64
C HIS A 288 8.48 12.29 -1.10
N SER A 289 7.43 12.85 -1.71
CA SER A 289 6.84 14.13 -1.29
C SER A 289 6.04 13.97 0.01
N TYR A 290 5.94 15.03 0.82
CA TYR A 290 5.12 14.98 2.05
C TYR A 290 3.66 14.64 1.80
N SER A 291 3.05 15.16 0.72
CA SER A 291 1.66 14.85 0.37
C SER A 291 1.47 13.37 0.09
N GLU A 292 2.40 12.74 -0.64
CA GLU A 292 2.37 11.31 -0.90
C GLU A 292 2.59 10.51 0.38
N ILE A 293 3.63 10.83 1.15
CA ILE A 293 3.93 10.17 2.43
C ILE A 293 2.73 10.19 3.37
N ILE A 294 2.10 11.35 3.54
CA ILE A 294 0.98 11.52 4.48
C ILE A 294 -0.27 10.80 3.99
N ASN A 295 -0.57 10.88 2.69
CA ASN A 295 -1.70 10.14 2.12
C ASN A 295 -1.51 8.63 2.29
N GLU A 296 -0.35 8.11 1.88
CA GLU A 296 -0.07 6.67 1.86
C GLU A 296 0.21 6.06 3.25
N SER A 297 0.71 6.84 4.21
CA SER A 297 1.16 6.30 5.52
C SER A 297 0.23 6.66 6.68
N VAL A 298 -0.64 7.66 6.49
CA VAL A 298 -1.50 8.18 7.57
C VAL A 298 -2.95 8.19 7.12
N ILE A 299 -3.30 9.05 6.16
CA ILE A 299 -4.70 9.36 5.81
C ILE A 299 -5.41 8.11 5.29
N GLU A 300 -4.83 7.40 4.33
CA GLU A 300 -5.50 6.23 3.77
C GLU A 300 -5.67 5.12 4.82
N SER A 301 -4.73 4.98 5.76
CA SER A 301 -4.88 4.02 6.85
C SER A 301 -6.08 4.38 7.73
N VAL A 302 -6.13 5.60 8.25
CA VAL A 302 -7.06 5.97 9.32
C VAL A 302 -8.44 6.36 8.82
N ASP A 303 -8.53 6.90 7.59
CA ASP A 303 -9.79 7.38 7.02
C ASP A 303 -10.41 6.39 6.04
N SER A 304 -9.62 5.52 5.40
CA SER A 304 -10.13 4.57 4.39
C SER A 304 -10.07 3.11 4.84
N LEU A 305 -8.88 2.57 5.15
CA LEU A 305 -8.70 1.13 5.34
C LEU A 305 -9.15 0.62 6.72
N ASN A 306 -8.71 1.29 7.80
CA ASN A 306 -9.02 0.88 9.17
C ASN A 306 -10.53 0.81 9.45
N PRO A 307 -11.39 1.72 8.94
CA PRO A 307 -12.85 1.59 9.06
C PRO A 307 -13.40 0.25 8.55
N PHE A 308 -12.87 -0.32 7.45
CA PHE A 308 -13.29 -1.64 6.96
C PHE A 308 -12.88 -2.75 7.93
N MET A 309 -11.67 -2.69 8.49
CA MET A 309 -11.25 -3.65 9.52
C MET A 309 -12.10 -3.53 10.78
N HIS A 310 -12.43 -2.31 11.21
CA HIS A 310 -13.28 -2.08 12.36
C HIS A 310 -14.69 -2.64 12.15
N ALA A 311 -15.25 -2.48 10.95
CA ALA A 311 -16.57 -2.97 10.62
C ALA A 311 -16.64 -4.50 10.66
N ARG A 312 -15.70 -5.21 10.01
CA ARG A 312 -15.86 -6.65 9.73
C ARG A 312 -14.59 -7.51 9.87
N GLY A 313 -13.50 -6.95 10.40
CA GLY A 313 -12.22 -7.64 10.59
C GLY A 313 -11.30 -7.59 9.37
N VAL A 314 -10.10 -8.17 9.50
CA VAL A 314 -9.01 -7.97 8.52
C VAL A 314 -9.36 -8.40 7.10
N SER A 315 -10.09 -9.50 6.92
CA SER A 315 -10.48 -9.99 5.59
C SER A 315 -11.34 -8.96 4.86
N PHE A 316 -12.24 -8.25 5.56
CA PHE A 316 -13.04 -7.22 4.93
C PHE A 316 -12.23 -5.98 4.54
N MET A 317 -11.14 -5.68 5.23
CA MET A 317 -10.21 -4.65 4.78
C MET A 317 -9.37 -5.13 3.59
N VAL A 318 -8.67 -6.26 3.75
CA VAL A 318 -7.68 -6.74 2.78
C VAL A 318 -8.34 -7.24 1.49
N ASP A 319 -9.41 -8.02 1.60
CA ASP A 319 -10.02 -8.68 0.44
C ASP A 319 -10.96 -7.75 -0.36
N ASN A 320 -11.19 -6.52 0.10
CA ASN A 320 -11.80 -5.45 -0.72
C ASN A 320 -10.76 -4.58 -1.46
N CYS A 321 -9.46 -4.80 -1.25
CA CYS A 321 -8.41 -4.12 -2.02
C CYS A 321 -8.11 -4.83 -3.36
N SER A 322 -7.15 -4.31 -4.13
CA SER A 322 -6.69 -4.93 -5.39
C SER A 322 -6.04 -6.30 -5.17
N THR A 323 -5.89 -7.10 -6.23
CA THR A 323 -5.22 -8.42 -6.15
C THR A 323 -3.75 -8.28 -5.70
N THR A 324 -3.07 -7.22 -6.14
CA THR A 324 -1.69 -6.90 -5.73
C THR A 324 -1.65 -6.68 -4.21
N ALA A 325 -2.55 -5.86 -3.67
CA ALA A 325 -2.61 -5.54 -2.24
C ALA A 325 -2.96 -6.77 -1.39
N LYS A 326 -3.87 -7.63 -1.86
CA LYS A 326 -4.20 -8.91 -1.20
C LYS A 326 -3.00 -9.83 -1.11
N LEU A 327 -2.24 -9.96 -2.19
CA LEU A 327 -1.04 -10.80 -2.25
C LEU A 327 0.07 -10.25 -1.36
N GLY A 328 0.29 -8.94 -1.40
CA GLY A 328 1.33 -8.31 -0.60
C GLY A 328 1.02 -8.35 0.90
N SER A 329 -0.22 -8.06 1.31
CA SER A 329 -0.65 -8.25 2.71
C SER A 329 -0.38 -9.68 3.20
N ARG A 330 -0.71 -10.70 2.38
CA ARG A 330 -0.51 -12.12 2.73
C ARG A 330 0.98 -12.51 2.78
N LYS A 331 1.83 -11.90 1.96
CA LYS A 331 3.27 -12.16 1.95
C LYS A 331 3.98 -11.47 3.12
N TRP A 332 3.60 -10.25 3.47
CA TRP A 332 4.38 -9.41 4.39
C TRP A 332 3.82 -9.29 5.80
N ALA A 333 2.52 -9.50 6.04
CA ALA A 333 1.97 -9.55 7.41
C ALA A 333 2.72 -10.53 8.32
N PRO A 334 3.06 -11.77 7.88
CA PRO A 334 3.85 -12.68 8.71
C PRO A 334 5.25 -12.14 9.04
N ARG A 335 5.84 -11.32 8.17
CA ARG A 335 7.18 -10.75 8.40
C ARG A 335 7.17 -9.74 9.55
N PHE A 336 6.14 -8.89 9.62
CA PHE A 336 5.96 -7.95 10.73
C PHE A 336 5.64 -8.67 12.05
N ASP A 337 4.75 -9.67 12.04
CA ASP A 337 4.45 -10.49 13.22
C ASP A 337 5.73 -11.13 13.78
N TYR A 338 6.48 -11.81 12.92
CA TYR A 338 7.72 -12.47 13.34
C TYR A 338 8.76 -11.47 13.84
N ASN A 339 8.97 -10.36 13.14
CA ASN A 339 10.03 -9.42 13.54
C ASN A 339 9.71 -8.71 14.85
N LEU A 340 8.45 -8.36 15.08
CA LEU A 340 8.00 -7.83 16.36
C LEU A 340 8.20 -8.85 17.47
N THR A 341 7.78 -10.09 17.25
CA THR A 341 7.87 -11.16 18.25
C THR A 341 9.32 -11.51 18.59
N GLN A 342 10.21 -11.55 17.59
CA GLN A 342 11.60 -11.96 17.76
C GLN A 342 12.49 -10.85 18.31
N GLN A 343 12.22 -9.58 17.95
CA GLN A 343 13.10 -8.47 18.30
C GLN A 343 12.42 -7.51 19.29
N ALA A 344 11.31 -6.87 18.89
CA ALA A 344 10.69 -5.81 19.68
C ALA A 344 10.19 -6.32 21.04
N LEU A 345 9.42 -7.41 21.05
CA LEU A 345 8.85 -7.97 22.27
C LEU A 345 9.94 -8.54 23.18
N VAL A 346 10.97 -9.18 22.61
CA VAL A 346 12.15 -9.65 23.36
C VAL A 346 12.90 -8.49 24.01
N ALA A 347 13.07 -7.36 23.31
CA ALA A 347 13.72 -6.17 23.87
C ALA A 347 12.92 -5.61 25.05
N VAL A 348 11.58 -5.56 24.95
CA VAL A 348 10.70 -5.16 26.05
C VAL A 348 10.83 -6.11 27.24
N ASP A 349 10.77 -7.42 27.01
CA ASP A 349 10.82 -8.43 28.08
C ASP A 349 12.19 -8.44 28.79
N ASN A 350 13.27 -8.09 28.08
CA ASN A 350 14.60 -7.91 28.65
C ASN A 350 14.81 -6.56 29.34
N GLY A 351 13.80 -5.67 29.36
CA GLY A 351 13.91 -4.35 29.96
C GLY A 351 14.93 -3.45 29.24
N ALA A 352 15.01 -3.54 27.92
CA ALA A 352 15.90 -2.69 27.13
C ALA A 352 15.65 -1.20 27.43
N PRO A 353 16.70 -0.37 27.54
CA PRO A 353 16.54 1.04 27.83
C PRO A 353 15.80 1.76 26.69
N ILE A 354 14.91 2.68 27.06
CA ILE A 354 14.20 3.54 26.10
C ILE A 354 15.22 4.40 25.34
N ASN A 355 15.16 4.35 24.01
CA ASN A 355 15.96 5.18 23.14
C ASN A 355 15.41 6.61 23.13
N LYS A 356 16.02 7.47 23.95
CA LYS A 356 15.60 8.86 24.12
C LYS A 356 15.69 9.68 22.83
N ASP A 357 16.60 9.35 21.93
CA ASP A 357 16.72 10.06 20.66
C ASP A 357 15.54 9.74 19.75
N LEU A 358 15.09 8.47 19.70
CA LEU A 358 13.88 8.10 18.96
C LEU A 358 12.64 8.82 19.50
N ILE A 359 12.49 8.89 20.82
CA ILE A 359 11.37 9.58 21.46
C ILE A 359 11.44 11.09 21.20
N SER A 360 12.61 11.71 21.35
CA SER A 360 12.80 13.13 21.06
C SER A 360 12.53 13.45 19.59
N ASN A 361 12.99 12.60 18.67
CA ASN A 361 12.76 12.75 17.24
C ASN A 361 11.28 12.61 16.90
N PHE A 362 10.56 11.68 17.54
CA PHE A 362 9.10 11.57 17.39
C PHE A 362 8.40 12.89 17.72
N PHE A 363 8.71 13.53 18.85
CA PHE A 363 8.07 14.79 19.23
C PHE A 363 8.47 15.98 18.34
N ALA A 364 9.71 15.98 17.84
CA ALA A 364 10.24 17.06 17.02
C ALA A 364 9.97 16.87 15.51
N ASP A 365 9.38 15.75 15.08
CA ASP A 365 9.27 15.44 13.66
C ASP A 365 8.35 16.45 12.93
N PRO A 366 8.81 17.09 11.85
CA PRO A 366 8.03 18.07 11.10
C PRO A 366 6.79 17.48 10.41
N VAL A 367 6.66 16.15 10.32
CA VAL A 367 5.48 15.49 9.74
C VAL A 367 4.21 15.83 10.48
N HIS A 368 4.26 16.08 11.80
CA HIS A 368 3.06 16.41 12.58
C HIS A 368 2.41 17.69 12.08
N GLY A 369 3.19 18.75 11.87
CA GLY A 369 2.70 20.00 11.29
C GLY A 369 2.25 19.83 9.82
N ALA A 370 2.94 18.98 9.05
CA ALA A 370 2.52 18.68 7.67
C ALA A 370 1.18 17.91 7.62
N ILE A 371 0.94 16.97 8.55
CA ILE A 371 -0.32 16.25 8.69
C ILE A 371 -1.46 17.22 9.01
N GLU A 372 -1.24 18.19 9.89
CA GLU A 372 -2.25 19.23 10.21
C GLU A 372 -2.64 20.03 8.96
N VAL A 373 -1.68 20.39 8.12
CA VAL A 373 -1.95 21.09 6.85
C VAL A 373 -2.70 20.19 5.87
N CYS A 374 -2.28 18.92 5.71
CA CYS A 374 -2.98 17.97 4.84
C CYS A 374 -4.39 17.65 5.34
N ALA A 375 -4.62 17.62 6.67
CA ALA A 375 -5.93 17.35 7.26
C ALA A 375 -6.97 18.42 6.90
N GLN A 376 -6.56 19.67 6.68
CA GLN A 376 -7.45 20.76 6.24
C GLN A 376 -7.99 20.56 4.82
N LEU A 377 -7.35 19.70 4.01
CA LEU A 377 -7.74 19.43 2.63
C LEU A 377 -8.61 18.17 2.49
N ARG A 378 -8.91 17.49 3.60
CA ARG A 378 -9.71 16.26 3.58
C ARG A 378 -11.19 16.58 3.32
N PRO A 379 -11.94 15.63 2.73
CA PRO A 379 -13.39 15.72 2.70
C PRO A 379 -13.95 15.94 4.11
N THR A 380 -14.98 16.76 4.25
CA THR A 380 -15.59 17.08 5.56
C THR A 380 -16.48 15.98 6.13
N VAL A 381 -16.53 14.82 5.46
CA VAL A 381 -17.42 13.70 5.78
C VAL A 381 -16.57 12.45 5.96
N ASP A 382 -16.66 11.86 7.14
CA ASP A 382 -16.00 10.58 7.43
C ASP A 382 -16.61 9.46 6.57
N ILE A 383 -15.78 8.50 6.16
CA ILE A 383 -16.28 7.30 5.47
C ILE A 383 -17.20 6.52 6.42
N SER A 384 -18.43 6.29 5.97
CA SER A 384 -19.38 5.41 6.64
C SER A 384 -19.32 4.03 6.00
N VAL A 385 -18.85 3.03 6.76
CA VAL A 385 -18.82 1.62 6.35
C VAL A 385 -19.84 0.84 7.18
N PRO A 386 -21.12 0.76 6.76
CA PRO A 386 -22.11 0.00 7.50
C PRO A 386 -21.84 -1.51 7.41
N GLU A 387 -22.31 -2.29 8.39
CA GLU A 387 -22.04 -3.74 8.45
C GLU A 387 -22.61 -4.51 7.23
N ASP A 388 -23.71 -4.01 6.67
CA ASP A 388 -24.41 -4.53 5.50
C ASP A 388 -23.98 -3.85 4.19
N ALA A 389 -22.89 -3.09 4.19
CA ALA A 389 -22.43 -2.40 2.99
C ALA A 389 -22.21 -3.37 1.83
N ASP A 390 -23.05 -3.24 0.81
CA ASP A 390 -22.90 -3.89 -0.49
C ASP A 390 -22.21 -2.90 -1.43
N PHE A 391 -20.88 -2.96 -1.47
CA PHE A 391 -20.08 -2.10 -2.33
C PHE A 391 -19.98 -2.60 -3.78
N GLY A 392 -20.72 -3.65 -4.16
CA GLY A 392 -20.73 -4.20 -5.50
C GLY A 392 -19.35 -4.75 -5.91
N MET A 393 -19.13 -6.05 -5.75
CA MET A 393 -17.95 -6.74 -6.28
C MET A 393 -18.09 -7.07 -7.76
#